data_AF-A0A1Y5N9E6-F1
#
_entry.id   AF-A0A1Y5N9E6-F1
#
_cell.length_a   1.000
_cell.length_b   1.000
_cell.length_c   1.000
_cell.angle_alpha   90.00
_cell.angle_beta   90.00
_cell.angle_gamma   90.00
#
_symmetry.space_group_name_H-M   'P 1'
#
loop_
_entity.id
_entity.type
_entity.pdbx_description
1 polymer ?
#
loop_
_entity_poly.entity_id
_entity_poly.type
_entity_poly.pdbx_seq_one_letter_code
_entity_poly.pdbx_strand_id
1 'polypeptide(L)'
;MDKIAKLALSLKEDMIKDRRYFHSHPETGWFTFFTTAVLAKRLSELGYEVSLGEEVVKRDARLGVGSKEQCQKAIERAKSLLNPDEVKYLECMKDGLTGLTAFIDTKRPGKFSAFRFDIDSVDVTESAEAAHRPCKEGFGSDIAGITHACGHDGHMAMGLALAKLIAKNLDEFNGKFKFIFQTAEEGTRGAVAMEAAGVLEGIEYLLGGHIGFQAETNGGIVCGTNKLLATSKFDVHITGRSAHAAGAPQEGANALLAAAQMALNMHGITRHAKGVTRINVGVLRAGEGRNVIAPNGYLACETRGEDTNLNEFMYKKCIDIVKGVSEIYGVESKVVMTGGTSGADSDKEVTEIFYEAAKQSPFIDDDKIVKELDFGACEDFAHFMRALQDRGAKSGYMMIGTNLKAGHHNSKFDFDEECLVAGVDIYLRAAYKLNGVKK
;
A
#
# COMPACT_ATOMS: atom_id res chain seq x y z
N MET A 1 15.10 14.45 27.14
CA MET A 1 15.36 13.70 25.89
C MET A 1 16.59 12.83 26.06
N ASP A 2 16.43 11.52 25.88
CA ASP A 2 17.51 10.54 25.89
C ASP A 2 18.34 10.57 24.59
N LYS A 3 19.28 9.62 24.42
CA LYS A 3 20.12 9.52 23.22
C LYS A 3 19.29 9.27 21.95
N ILE A 4 18.31 8.36 22.01
CA ILE A 4 17.51 7.96 20.84
C ILE A 4 16.67 9.14 20.34
N ALA A 5 16.04 9.86 21.26
CA ALA A 5 15.25 11.05 20.93
C ALA A 5 16.11 12.15 20.29
N LYS A 6 17.34 12.35 20.78
CA LYS A 6 18.28 13.31 20.18
C LYS A 6 18.71 12.90 18.77
N LEU A 7 18.89 11.60 18.51
CA LEU A 7 19.21 11.09 17.17
C LEU A 7 18.07 11.33 16.19
N ALA A 8 16.82 10.98 16.55
CA ALA A 8 15.66 11.23 15.71
C ALA A 8 15.48 12.73 15.42
N LEU A 9 15.54 13.57 16.47
CA LEU A 9 15.41 15.02 16.33
C LEU A 9 16.52 15.64 15.46
N SER A 10 17.73 15.08 15.48
CA SER A 10 18.85 15.59 14.67
C SER A 10 18.62 15.50 13.16
N LEU A 11 17.68 14.65 12.70
CA LEU A 11 17.31 14.51 11.29
C LEU A 11 15.98 15.19 10.93
N LYS A 12 15.40 16.00 11.83
CA LYS A 12 14.12 16.69 11.59
C LYS A 12 14.10 17.46 10.27
N GLU A 13 15.08 18.33 10.06
CA GLU A 13 15.16 19.16 8.85
C GLU A 13 15.43 18.34 7.58
N ASP A 14 16.18 17.24 7.70
CA ASP A 14 16.41 16.32 6.58
C ASP A 14 15.11 15.61 6.19
N MET A 15 14.32 15.13 7.16
CA MET A 15 13.03 14.50 6.90
C MET A 15 12.02 15.47 6.29
N ILE A 16 11.96 16.72 6.74
CA ILE A 16 11.09 17.75 6.16
C ILE A 16 11.46 18.00 4.70
N LYS A 17 12.76 18.13 4.40
CA LYS A 17 13.24 18.29 3.02
C LYS A 17 12.90 17.09 2.15
N ASP A 18 13.11 15.87 2.66
CA ASP A 18 12.83 14.64 1.93
C ASP A 18 11.34 14.49 1.65
N ARG A 19 10.50 14.71 2.67
CA ARG A 19 9.04 14.72 2.51
C ARG A 19 8.64 15.68 1.40
N ARG A 20 9.03 16.95 1.48
CA ARG A 20 8.64 18.00 0.52
C ARG A 20 9.16 17.73 -0.89
N TYR A 21 10.35 17.13 -1.00
CA TYR A 21 10.92 16.71 -2.28
C TYR A 21 10.07 15.61 -2.95
N PHE A 22 9.70 14.56 -2.21
CA PHE A 22 8.82 13.52 -2.75
C PHE A 22 7.40 14.02 -2.99
N HIS A 23 6.87 14.87 -2.10
CA HIS A 23 5.56 15.50 -2.26
C HIS A 23 5.43 16.28 -3.57
N SER A 24 6.48 16.99 -3.97
CA SER A 24 6.50 17.81 -5.19
C SER A 24 6.51 16.96 -6.47
N HIS A 25 6.90 15.69 -6.39
CA HIS A 25 7.09 14.81 -7.55
C HIS A 25 6.33 13.48 -7.39
N PRO A 26 5.01 13.51 -7.16
CA PRO A 26 4.26 12.31 -6.83
C PRO A 26 4.15 11.37 -8.04
N GLU A 27 4.12 10.07 -7.78
CA GLU A 27 3.99 9.01 -8.78
C GLU A 27 2.98 7.95 -8.33
N THR A 28 2.17 7.44 -9.25
CA THR A 28 1.14 6.45 -8.93
C THR A 28 1.71 5.03 -8.87
N GLY A 29 0.98 4.12 -8.21
CA GLY A 29 1.39 2.73 -8.05
C GLY A 29 1.81 2.06 -9.37
N TRP A 30 2.87 1.24 -9.30
CA TRP A 30 3.60 0.66 -10.44
C TRP A 30 4.42 1.61 -11.29
N PHE A 31 4.18 2.92 -11.20
CA PHE A 31 4.87 3.94 -11.98
C PHE A 31 5.75 4.84 -11.12
N THR A 32 6.16 4.37 -9.95
CA THR A 32 7.02 5.07 -8.98
C THR A 32 8.51 5.06 -9.39
N PHE A 33 8.81 5.38 -10.66
CA PHE A 33 10.14 5.26 -11.25
C PHE A 33 11.15 6.27 -10.69
N PHE A 34 10.78 7.55 -10.66
CA PHE A 34 11.60 8.61 -10.09
C PHE A 34 11.87 8.33 -8.61
N THR A 35 10.80 8.09 -7.85
CA THR A 35 10.86 7.86 -6.41
C THR A 35 11.74 6.66 -6.07
N THR A 36 11.55 5.53 -6.78
CA THR A 36 12.36 4.33 -6.54
C THR A 36 13.84 4.57 -6.88
N ALA A 37 14.15 5.27 -7.97
CA ALA A 37 15.53 5.55 -8.36
C ALA A 37 16.27 6.47 -7.36
N VAL A 38 15.59 7.51 -6.86
CA VAL A 38 16.12 8.40 -5.82
C VAL A 38 16.39 7.63 -4.52
N LEU A 39 15.41 6.84 -4.06
CA LEU A 39 15.56 6.01 -2.86
C LEU A 39 16.72 5.01 -3.01
N ALA A 40 16.82 4.34 -4.16
CA ALA A 40 17.88 3.37 -4.45
C ALA A 40 19.28 4.00 -4.37
N LYS A 41 19.46 5.19 -4.96
CA LYS A 41 20.73 5.94 -4.86
C LYS A 41 21.07 6.26 -3.41
N ARG A 42 20.14 6.89 -2.68
CA ARG A 42 20.36 7.36 -1.31
C ARG A 42 20.66 6.20 -0.35
N LEU A 43 19.97 5.07 -0.49
CA LEU A 43 20.21 3.88 0.33
C LEU A 43 21.55 3.22 -0.01
N SER A 44 21.90 3.14 -1.30
CA SER A 44 23.21 2.62 -1.73
C SER A 44 24.37 3.47 -1.18
N GLU A 45 24.23 4.80 -1.16
CA GLU A 45 25.22 5.72 -0.57
C GLU A 45 25.38 5.56 0.95
N LEU A 46 24.36 5.04 1.63
CA LEU A 46 24.41 4.68 3.05
C LEU A 46 25.03 3.29 3.30
N GLY A 47 25.43 2.57 2.25
CA GLY A 47 26.06 1.25 2.34
C GLY A 47 25.07 0.07 2.38
N TYR A 48 23.80 0.29 2.02
CA TYR A 48 22.84 -0.80 1.88
C TYR A 48 23.02 -1.53 0.54
N GLU A 49 22.81 -2.85 0.55
CA GLU A 49 22.62 -3.65 -0.64
C GLU A 49 21.18 -3.46 -1.14
N VAL A 50 21.01 -2.85 -2.31
CA VAL A 50 19.70 -2.49 -2.86
C VAL A 50 19.29 -3.48 -3.95
N SER A 51 18.11 -4.08 -3.79
CA SER A 51 17.45 -4.94 -4.79
C SER A 51 16.28 -4.20 -5.43
N LEU A 52 16.10 -4.40 -6.74
CA LEU A 52 15.16 -3.68 -7.60
C LEU A 52 14.56 -4.63 -8.65
N GLY A 53 13.51 -4.18 -9.35
CA GLY A 53 12.98 -4.89 -10.50
C GLY A 53 12.39 -6.25 -10.14
N GLU A 54 12.76 -7.29 -10.90
CA GLU A 54 12.24 -8.65 -10.68
C GLU A 54 12.70 -9.31 -9.38
N GLU A 55 13.76 -8.81 -8.75
CA GLU A 55 14.21 -9.30 -7.43
C GLU A 55 13.23 -8.93 -6.32
N VAL A 56 12.45 -7.85 -6.50
CA VAL A 56 11.55 -7.32 -5.47
C VAL A 56 10.09 -7.31 -5.89
N VAL A 57 9.80 -7.48 -7.19
CA VAL A 57 8.43 -7.55 -7.71
C VAL A 57 8.27 -8.72 -8.68
N LYS A 58 7.37 -9.66 -8.36
CA LYS A 58 7.04 -10.78 -9.25
C LYS A 58 6.12 -10.29 -10.37
N ARG A 59 6.67 -10.19 -11.58
CA ARG A 59 6.01 -9.64 -12.78
C ARG A 59 4.57 -10.13 -12.99
N ASP A 60 4.34 -11.45 -12.91
CA ASP A 60 3.07 -12.10 -13.21
C ASP A 60 2.06 -12.04 -12.04
N ALA A 61 2.51 -11.66 -10.85
CA ALA A 61 1.65 -11.48 -9.67
C ALA A 61 1.11 -10.05 -9.56
N ARG A 62 1.58 -9.12 -10.40
CA ARG A 62 1.12 -7.74 -10.38
C ARG A 62 -0.30 -7.63 -10.92
N LEU A 63 -1.13 -6.91 -10.17
CA LEU A 63 -2.51 -6.59 -10.55
C LEU A 63 -2.59 -5.11 -10.94
N GLY A 64 -3.43 -4.77 -11.92
CA GLY A 64 -3.74 -3.37 -12.25
C GLY A 64 -2.55 -2.51 -12.74
N VAL A 65 -1.63 -3.07 -13.54
CA VAL A 65 -0.36 -2.44 -13.98
C VAL A 65 -0.52 -1.26 -14.97
N GLY A 66 -1.75 -0.85 -15.31
CA GLY A 66 -1.99 0.22 -16.30
C GLY A 66 -1.54 -0.16 -17.71
N SER A 67 -1.53 0.82 -18.62
CA SER A 67 -1.17 0.61 -20.04
C SER A 67 0.33 0.82 -20.29
N LYS A 68 0.85 0.21 -21.37
CA LYS A 68 2.24 0.42 -21.82
C LYS A 68 2.54 1.90 -22.13
N GLU A 69 1.56 2.64 -22.64
CA GLU A 69 1.71 4.07 -22.93
C GLU A 69 1.84 4.88 -21.64
N GLN A 70 1.04 4.57 -20.61
CA GLN A 70 1.15 5.21 -19.29
C GLN A 70 2.52 4.93 -18.68
N CYS A 71 2.97 3.67 -18.72
CA CYS A 71 4.30 3.28 -18.24
C CYS A 71 5.42 4.06 -18.96
N GLN A 72 5.35 4.19 -20.29
CA GLN A 72 6.37 4.93 -21.04
C GLN A 72 6.37 6.41 -20.66
N LYS A 73 5.20 7.05 -20.54
CA LYS A 73 5.10 8.45 -20.12
C LYS A 73 5.69 8.67 -18.72
N ALA A 74 5.44 7.75 -17.79
CA ALA A 74 6.01 7.81 -16.45
C ALA A 74 7.54 7.68 -16.47
N ILE A 75 8.09 6.76 -17.27
CA ILE A 75 9.55 6.63 -17.44
C ILE A 75 10.17 7.91 -18.02
N GLU A 76 9.56 8.51 -19.05
CA GLU A 76 10.07 9.75 -19.64
C GLU A 76 9.99 10.93 -18.66
N ARG A 77 8.92 11.03 -17.86
CA ARG A 77 8.84 12.01 -16.77
C ARG A 77 9.95 11.78 -15.75
N ALA A 78 10.16 10.55 -15.29
CA ALA A 78 11.21 10.23 -14.34
C ALA A 78 12.60 10.64 -14.88
N LYS A 79 12.92 10.32 -16.15
CA LYS A 79 14.17 10.75 -16.78
C LYS A 79 14.36 12.26 -16.80
N SER A 80 13.29 13.04 -16.90
CA SER A 80 13.36 14.51 -16.88
C SER A 80 13.67 15.10 -15.50
N LEU A 81 13.42 14.34 -14.44
CA LEU A 81 13.61 14.75 -13.04
C LEU A 81 14.91 14.21 -12.43
N LEU A 82 15.36 13.04 -12.87
CA LEU A 82 16.51 12.33 -12.32
C LEU A 82 17.84 12.88 -12.83
N ASN A 83 18.85 12.86 -11.95
CA ASN A 83 20.24 13.11 -12.36
C ASN A 83 20.89 11.86 -12.99
N PRO A 84 22.05 12.00 -13.68
CA PRO A 84 22.69 10.87 -14.36
C PRO A 84 23.00 9.65 -13.47
N ASP A 85 23.31 9.86 -12.19
CA ASP A 85 23.62 8.78 -11.26
C ASP A 85 22.38 8.00 -10.80
N GLU A 86 21.18 8.58 -10.95
CA GLU A 86 19.91 7.94 -10.62
C GLU A 86 19.28 7.26 -11.83
N VAL A 87 19.45 7.82 -13.03
CA VAL A 87 18.87 7.28 -14.28
C VAL A 87 19.27 5.82 -14.52
N LYS A 88 20.46 5.40 -14.08
CA LYS A 88 20.94 4.02 -14.20
C LYS A 88 20.00 2.99 -13.54
N TYR A 89 19.26 3.35 -12.50
CA TYR A 89 18.34 2.43 -11.81
C TYR A 89 17.08 2.12 -12.63
N LEU A 90 16.70 2.98 -13.58
CA LEU A 90 15.48 2.81 -14.38
C LEU A 90 15.49 1.54 -15.23
N GLU A 91 16.67 1.04 -15.61
CA GLU A 91 16.80 -0.07 -16.56
C GLU A 91 16.15 -1.36 -16.03
N CYS A 92 16.34 -1.67 -14.75
CA CYS A 92 15.82 -2.88 -14.13
C CYS A 92 14.35 -2.79 -13.71
N MET A 93 13.76 -1.58 -13.72
CA MET A 93 12.38 -1.34 -13.31
C MET A 93 11.39 -1.30 -14.48
N LYS A 94 11.87 -1.52 -15.72
CA LYS A 94 11.04 -1.49 -16.95
C LYS A 94 9.75 -2.31 -16.77
N ASP A 95 8.69 -1.86 -17.45
CA ASP A 95 7.33 -2.39 -17.36
C ASP A 95 6.61 -2.18 -16.02
N GLY A 96 7.10 -1.29 -15.15
CA GLY A 96 6.46 -0.95 -13.88
C GLY A 96 6.85 -1.87 -12.71
N LEU A 97 8.07 -2.41 -12.75
CA LEU A 97 8.66 -3.20 -11.68
C LEU A 97 9.36 -2.27 -10.68
N THR A 98 8.62 -1.30 -10.18
CA THR A 98 9.10 -0.27 -9.24
C THR A 98 8.92 -0.72 -7.78
N GLY A 99 9.50 0.03 -6.85
CA GLY A 99 9.70 -0.42 -5.47
C GLY A 99 11.09 -1.03 -5.27
N LEU A 100 11.53 -1.11 -4.03
CA LEU A 100 12.87 -1.63 -3.70
C LEU A 100 12.92 -2.29 -2.33
N THR A 101 13.96 -3.09 -2.12
CA THR A 101 14.41 -3.45 -0.78
C THR A 101 15.85 -3.04 -0.56
N ALA A 102 16.18 -2.59 0.64
CA ALA A 102 17.54 -2.24 1.03
C ALA A 102 17.97 -3.04 2.26
N PHE A 103 19.05 -3.80 2.13
CA PHE A 103 19.53 -4.75 3.13
C PHE A 103 20.87 -4.32 3.73
N ILE A 104 21.04 -4.48 5.04
CA ILE A 104 22.32 -4.31 5.73
C ILE A 104 22.49 -5.36 6.82
N ASP A 105 23.70 -5.89 6.94
CA ASP A 105 24.07 -6.95 7.89
C ASP A 105 25.18 -6.45 8.80
N THR A 106 24.92 -6.47 10.11
CA THR A 106 25.90 -6.06 11.14
C THR A 106 27.11 -7.01 11.22
N LYS A 107 27.03 -8.18 10.57
CA LYS A 107 27.99 -9.28 10.66
C LYS A 107 28.11 -9.89 12.07
N ARG A 108 27.16 -9.57 12.95
CA ARG A 108 27.04 -10.12 14.31
C ARG A 108 25.76 -10.94 14.42
N PRO A 109 25.76 -12.08 15.13
CA PRO A 109 24.56 -12.88 15.33
C PRO A 109 23.45 -12.07 15.99
N GLY A 110 22.23 -12.11 15.45
CA GLY A 110 21.09 -11.38 15.97
C GLY A 110 19.85 -11.54 15.08
N LYS A 111 18.79 -10.80 15.43
CA LYS A 111 17.50 -10.87 14.75
C LYS A 111 17.53 -10.31 13.35
N PHE A 112 16.68 -10.83 12.46
CA PHE A 112 16.39 -10.17 11.19
C PHE A 112 15.10 -9.36 11.28
N SER A 113 15.24 -8.04 11.39
CA SER A 113 14.13 -7.09 11.48
C SER A 113 13.96 -6.32 10.18
N ALA A 114 12.73 -6.01 9.82
CA ALA A 114 12.41 -5.25 8.63
C ALA A 114 11.42 -4.13 8.90
N PHE A 115 11.49 -3.08 8.07
CA PHE A 115 10.63 -1.91 8.16
C PHE A 115 10.02 -1.61 6.79
N ARG A 116 8.70 -1.46 6.72
CA ARG A 116 7.98 -1.15 5.47
C ARG A 116 7.57 0.31 5.41
N PHE A 117 7.76 0.91 4.24
CA PHE A 117 7.26 2.23 3.87
C PHE A 117 6.70 2.14 2.45
N ASP A 118 5.44 2.50 2.24
CA ASP A 118 4.87 2.66 0.89
C ASP A 118 5.38 3.96 0.24
N ILE A 119 5.34 4.00 -1.10
CA ILE A 119 5.99 5.06 -1.88
C ILE A 119 5.10 5.67 -2.97
N ASP A 120 3.95 5.07 -3.27
CA ASP A 120 3.04 5.60 -4.29
C ASP A 120 2.15 6.73 -3.76
N SER A 121 1.55 7.45 -4.69
CA SER A 121 0.61 8.53 -4.46
C SER A 121 -0.76 8.19 -5.03
N VAL A 122 -1.75 9.07 -4.80
CA VAL A 122 -3.15 8.85 -5.23
C VAL A 122 -3.54 9.71 -6.43
N ASP A 123 -4.54 9.23 -7.17
CA ASP A 123 -5.17 9.94 -8.29
C ASP A 123 -6.06 11.09 -7.80
N VAL A 124 -5.45 12.14 -7.24
CA VAL A 124 -6.11 13.35 -6.74
C VAL A 124 -5.36 14.58 -7.25
N THR A 125 -6.07 15.55 -7.80
CA THR A 125 -5.49 16.87 -8.11
C THR A 125 -5.37 17.68 -6.81
N GLU A 126 -4.14 18.04 -6.45
CA GLU A 126 -3.87 18.89 -5.30
C GLU A 126 -4.44 20.30 -5.46
N SER A 127 -4.86 20.91 -4.35
CA SER A 127 -5.39 22.27 -4.35
C SER A 127 -4.32 23.31 -4.72
N ALA A 128 -4.60 24.10 -5.75
CA ALA A 128 -3.79 25.26 -6.15
C ALA A 128 -4.20 26.57 -5.42
N GLU A 129 -5.01 26.48 -4.34
CA GLU A 129 -5.38 27.66 -3.56
C GLU A 129 -4.14 28.25 -2.87
N ALA A 130 -3.94 29.56 -2.94
CA ALA A 130 -2.77 30.24 -2.34
C ALA A 130 -2.65 30.06 -0.82
N ALA A 131 -3.73 29.65 -0.15
CA ALA A 131 -3.76 29.34 1.28
C ALA A 131 -3.37 27.88 1.60
N HIS A 132 -3.41 26.98 0.61
CA HIS A 132 -2.96 25.59 0.78
C HIS A 132 -1.46 25.57 1.02
N ARG A 133 -1.00 24.97 2.13
CA ARG A 133 0.39 25.12 2.59
C ARG A 133 1.43 24.63 1.57
N PRO A 134 1.30 23.45 0.94
CA PRO A 134 2.20 23.02 -0.13
C PRO A 134 2.30 24.03 -1.29
N CYS A 135 1.18 24.61 -1.73
CA CYS A 135 1.18 25.66 -2.74
C CYS A 135 1.88 26.93 -2.24
N LYS A 136 1.56 27.37 -1.01
CA LYS A 136 2.11 28.59 -0.40
C LYS A 136 3.62 28.51 -0.17
N GLU A 137 4.12 27.35 0.24
CA GLU A 137 5.51 27.12 0.59
C GLU A 137 6.33 26.52 -0.57
N GLY A 138 5.73 26.32 -1.74
CA GLY A 138 6.43 25.95 -2.96
C GLY A 138 6.85 24.48 -3.05
N PHE A 139 6.07 23.57 -2.45
CA PHE A 139 6.31 22.12 -2.51
C PHE A 139 5.08 21.31 -2.95
N GLY A 140 4.03 21.96 -3.48
CA GLY A 140 2.88 21.25 -4.06
C GLY A 140 3.27 20.44 -5.29
N SER A 141 2.43 19.46 -5.63
CA SER A 141 2.62 18.57 -6.78
C SER A 141 2.87 19.33 -8.09
N ASP A 142 3.90 18.89 -8.82
CA ASP A 142 4.25 19.41 -10.15
C ASP A 142 3.37 18.86 -11.28
N ILE A 143 2.43 17.95 -10.98
CA ILE A 143 1.59 17.27 -11.96
C ILE A 143 0.13 17.23 -11.51
N ALA A 144 -0.78 17.63 -12.40
CA ALA A 144 -2.20 17.56 -12.13
C ALA A 144 -2.70 16.10 -12.07
N GLY A 145 -3.68 15.85 -11.21
CA GLY A 145 -4.31 14.55 -11.06
C GLY A 145 -3.58 13.55 -10.17
N ILE A 146 -2.38 13.89 -9.65
CA ILE A 146 -1.59 13.00 -8.79
C ILE A 146 -1.01 13.81 -7.62
N THR A 147 -1.17 13.34 -6.38
CA THR A 147 -0.55 13.94 -5.18
C THR A 147 -0.44 12.94 -4.03
N HIS A 148 0.49 13.19 -3.11
CA HIS A 148 0.62 12.41 -1.86
C HIS A 148 -0.44 12.83 -0.84
N ALA A 149 -1.71 12.52 -1.11
CA ALA A 149 -2.84 12.77 -0.20
C ALA A 149 -3.10 11.63 0.83
N CYS A 150 -2.13 10.73 1.01
CA CYS A 150 -2.17 9.67 2.02
C CYS A 150 -0.96 9.69 2.97
N GLY A 151 0.02 10.57 2.75
CA GLY A 151 1.20 10.73 3.63
C GLY A 151 2.38 9.81 3.33
N HIS A 152 2.37 9.09 2.21
CA HIS A 152 3.46 8.19 1.81
C HIS A 152 4.79 8.93 1.55
N ASP A 153 4.74 10.23 1.20
CA ASP A 153 5.89 11.14 1.20
C ASP A 153 6.56 11.24 2.59
N GLY A 154 5.74 11.32 3.64
CA GLY A 154 6.19 11.25 5.03
C GLY A 154 6.73 9.87 5.42
N HIS A 155 6.08 8.79 4.96
CA HIS A 155 6.55 7.42 5.20
C HIS A 155 7.95 7.22 4.61
N MET A 156 8.18 7.62 3.36
CA MET A 156 9.48 7.59 2.72
C MET A 156 10.55 8.40 3.47
N ALA A 157 10.20 9.61 3.90
CA ALA A 157 11.11 10.47 4.66
C ALA A 157 11.53 9.82 5.99
N MET A 158 10.58 9.22 6.73
CA MET A 158 10.88 8.47 7.95
C MET A 158 11.74 7.24 7.66
N GLY A 159 11.47 6.51 6.58
CA GLY A 159 12.23 5.33 6.18
C GLY A 159 13.69 5.64 5.85
N LEU A 160 13.95 6.71 5.08
CA LEU A 160 15.30 7.17 4.79
C LEU A 160 16.04 7.61 6.06
N ALA A 161 15.37 8.36 6.94
CA ALA A 161 15.97 8.80 8.19
C ALA A 161 16.31 7.63 9.12
N LEU A 162 15.41 6.65 9.26
CA LEU A 162 15.67 5.44 10.04
C LEU A 162 16.85 4.63 9.45
N ALA A 163 16.89 4.44 8.13
CA ALA A 163 17.98 3.76 7.45
C ALA A 163 19.33 4.46 7.68
N LYS A 164 19.35 5.80 7.62
CA LYS A 164 20.53 6.64 7.91
C LYS A 164 20.98 6.51 9.36
N LEU A 165 20.06 6.49 10.33
CA LEU A 165 20.38 6.34 11.75
C LEU A 165 20.92 4.94 12.07
N ILE A 166 20.34 3.88 11.50
CA ILE A 166 20.84 2.51 11.67
C ILE A 166 22.24 2.36 11.06
N ALA A 167 22.46 2.84 9.83
CA ALA A 167 23.77 2.75 9.18
C ALA A 167 24.87 3.51 9.94
N LYS A 168 24.57 4.70 10.46
CA LYS A 168 25.54 5.52 11.22
C LYS A 168 25.89 4.98 12.59
N ASN A 169 25.03 4.15 13.20
CA ASN A 169 25.23 3.58 14.53
C ASN A 169 25.25 2.04 14.44
N LEU A 170 25.72 1.51 13.30
CA LEU A 170 25.63 0.07 13.01
C LEU A 170 26.32 -0.78 14.06
N ASP A 171 27.38 -0.27 14.69
CA ASP A 171 28.13 -0.86 15.80
C ASP A 171 27.30 -1.09 17.08
N GLU A 172 26.17 -0.39 17.23
CA GLU A 172 25.25 -0.55 18.37
C GLU A 172 24.21 -1.66 18.15
N PHE A 173 24.21 -2.30 16.98
CA PHE A 173 23.23 -3.32 16.61
C PHE A 173 23.86 -4.70 16.37
N ASN A 174 23.03 -5.73 16.37
CA ASN A 174 23.31 -7.12 16.00
C ASN A 174 22.27 -7.59 14.99
N GLY A 175 22.58 -8.64 14.22
CA GLY A 175 21.67 -9.20 13.23
C GLY A 175 21.61 -8.39 11.95
N LYS A 176 20.42 -8.32 11.36
CA LYS A 176 20.19 -7.83 9.99
C LYS A 176 19.01 -6.88 9.95
N PHE A 177 19.06 -5.93 9.03
CA PHE A 177 17.96 -5.03 8.73
C PHE A 177 17.60 -5.07 7.25
N LYS A 178 16.29 -5.02 6.95
CA LYS A 178 15.77 -4.85 5.59
C LYS A 178 14.73 -3.74 5.58
N PHE A 179 14.87 -2.79 4.67
CA PHE A 179 13.86 -1.77 4.41
C PHE A 179 13.10 -2.16 3.16
N ILE A 180 11.77 -2.15 3.23
CA ILE A 180 10.87 -2.47 2.12
C ILE A 180 10.19 -1.17 1.72
N PHE A 181 10.57 -0.62 0.57
CA PHE A 181 9.93 0.55 -0.01
C PHE A 181 8.94 0.08 -1.08
N GLN A 182 7.69 -0.06 -0.66
CA GLN A 182 6.65 -0.74 -1.41
C GLN A 182 5.93 0.21 -2.38
N THR A 183 5.75 -0.21 -3.64
CA THR A 183 4.87 0.49 -4.60
C THR A 183 3.43 -0.03 -4.54
N ALA A 184 2.48 0.73 -5.07
CA ALA A 184 1.11 0.30 -5.36
C ALA A 184 0.27 -0.14 -4.14
N GLU A 185 0.46 0.50 -2.98
CA GLU A 185 -0.36 0.30 -1.77
C GLU A 185 -1.81 0.71 -2.02
N GLU A 186 -2.04 1.86 -2.66
CA GLU A 186 -3.38 2.51 -2.74
C GLU A 186 -4.44 1.63 -3.43
N GLY A 187 -3.96 0.74 -4.30
CA GLY A 187 -4.80 -0.23 -4.99
C GLY A 187 -5.04 -1.52 -4.24
N THR A 188 -4.32 -1.75 -3.15
CA THR A 188 -4.01 -3.03 -2.51
C THR A 188 -3.42 -4.02 -3.52
N ARG A 189 -2.24 -3.69 -4.08
CA ARG A 189 -1.65 -4.44 -5.22
C ARG A 189 -0.17 -4.75 -5.03
N GLY A 190 0.58 -3.89 -4.35
CA GLY A 190 2.02 -3.99 -4.19
C GLY A 190 2.46 -5.21 -3.40
N ALA A 191 1.86 -5.39 -2.22
CA ALA A 191 2.33 -6.37 -1.25
C ALA A 191 2.26 -7.79 -1.80
N VAL A 192 1.23 -8.12 -2.58
CA VAL A 192 1.05 -9.43 -3.21
C VAL A 192 2.21 -9.74 -4.17
N ALA A 193 2.56 -8.79 -5.05
CA ALA A 193 3.61 -9.03 -6.03
C ALA A 193 5.01 -9.05 -5.41
N MET A 194 5.22 -8.27 -4.34
CA MET A 194 6.50 -8.26 -3.63
C MET A 194 6.67 -9.51 -2.75
N GLU A 195 5.63 -9.97 -2.07
CA GLU A 195 5.65 -11.23 -1.32
C GLU A 195 5.99 -12.40 -2.24
N ALA A 196 5.35 -12.47 -3.41
CA ALA A 196 5.61 -13.49 -4.41
C ALA A 196 7.03 -13.44 -5.02
N ALA A 197 7.77 -12.33 -4.83
CA ALA A 197 9.18 -12.20 -5.21
C ALA A 197 10.14 -12.67 -4.11
N GLY A 198 9.64 -13.00 -2.91
CA GLY A 198 10.45 -13.46 -1.79
C GLY A 198 10.98 -12.34 -0.89
N VAL A 199 10.44 -11.12 -0.97
CA VAL A 199 10.96 -9.98 -0.16
C VAL A 199 10.91 -10.24 1.35
N LEU A 200 10.02 -11.13 1.79
CA LEU A 200 9.82 -11.49 3.20
C LEU A 200 10.75 -12.60 3.71
N GLU A 201 11.59 -13.18 2.85
CA GLU A 201 12.44 -14.32 3.22
C GLU A 201 13.40 -13.98 4.38
N GLY A 202 13.39 -14.86 5.38
CA GLY A 202 14.25 -14.80 6.57
C GLY A 202 13.86 -13.76 7.62
N ILE A 203 12.89 -12.89 7.37
CA ILE A 203 12.47 -11.85 8.31
C ILE A 203 11.81 -12.49 9.53
N GLU A 204 12.24 -12.09 10.73
CA GLU A 204 11.63 -12.51 12.00
C GLU A 204 10.64 -11.46 12.53
N TYR A 205 10.91 -10.18 12.28
CA TYR A 205 10.06 -9.05 12.70
C TYR A 205 9.85 -8.10 11.53
N LEU A 206 8.60 -7.81 11.17
CA LEU A 206 8.25 -6.78 10.20
C LEU A 206 7.44 -5.67 10.88
N LEU A 207 7.92 -4.45 10.78
CA LEU A 207 7.31 -3.27 11.41
C LEU A 207 6.82 -2.34 10.31
N GLY A 208 5.56 -1.94 10.39
CA GLY A 208 4.96 -0.96 9.51
C GLY A 208 4.12 0.03 10.28
N GLY A 209 3.63 1.05 9.59
CA GLY A 209 2.73 2.01 10.18
C GLY A 209 2.40 3.16 9.26
N HIS A 210 1.44 3.96 9.70
CA HIS A 210 0.84 5.03 8.92
C HIS A 210 0.86 6.36 9.67
N ILE A 211 0.94 7.48 8.95
CA ILE A 211 0.71 8.82 9.50
C ILE A 211 -0.81 9.11 9.54
N GLY A 212 -1.36 9.37 10.72
CA GLY A 212 -2.74 9.80 10.91
C GLY A 212 -3.76 8.66 10.99
N PHE A 213 -4.84 8.74 10.21
CA PHE A 213 -6.06 7.94 10.33
C PHE A 213 -6.72 8.08 11.70
N GLN A 214 -6.65 7.05 12.55
CA GLN A 214 -7.32 7.06 13.87
C GLN A 214 -6.44 7.69 14.96
N ALA A 215 -5.16 7.97 14.66
CA ALA A 215 -4.31 8.81 15.49
C ALA A 215 -4.42 10.27 15.00
N GLU A 216 -5.42 11.00 15.51
CA GLU A 216 -5.86 12.28 14.91
C GLU A 216 -5.08 13.53 15.37
N THR A 217 -4.18 13.40 16.33
CA THR A 217 -3.49 14.55 16.92
C THR A 217 -1.99 14.31 17.10
N ASN A 218 -1.19 15.37 16.99
CA ASN A 218 0.24 15.32 17.33
C ASN A 218 0.44 14.77 18.76
N GLY A 219 1.51 14.01 18.93
CA GLY A 219 1.83 13.33 20.18
C GLY A 219 0.97 12.09 20.45
N GLY A 220 0.01 11.75 19.58
CA GLY A 220 -0.76 10.51 19.67
C GLY A 220 -0.10 9.33 18.96
N ILE A 221 -0.45 8.13 19.37
CA ILE A 221 -0.05 6.89 18.67
C ILE A 221 -1.05 5.77 18.92
N VAL A 222 -1.32 4.97 17.89
CA VAL A 222 -1.94 3.64 18.01
C VAL A 222 -0.83 2.61 17.83
N CYS A 223 -0.55 1.80 18.85
CA CYS A 223 0.59 0.87 18.84
C CYS A 223 0.29 -0.44 18.10
N GLY A 224 -0.96 -0.88 18.05
CA GLY A 224 -1.37 -2.11 17.41
C GLY A 224 -2.69 -1.94 16.67
N THR A 225 -2.66 -2.22 15.38
CA THR A 225 -3.84 -2.12 14.52
C THR A 225 -4.36 -3.52 14.21
N ASN A 226 -5.65 -3.73 14.48
CA ASN A 226 -6.37 -4.98 14.30
C ASN A 226 -7.53 -4.81 13.31
N LYS A 227 -8.09 -5.93 12.84
CA LYS A 227 -9.19 -5.98 11.86
C LYS A 227 -8.92 -5.11 10.63
N LEU A 228 -7.69 -5.20 10.12
CA LEU A 228 -7.40 -4.76 8.76
C LEU A 228 -8.29 -5.61 7.83
N LEU A 229 -9.20 -4.95 7.12
CA LEU A 229 -10.23 -5.65 6.35
C LEU A 229 -9.62 -6.33 5.13
N ALA A 230 -10.09 -7.55 4.83
CA ALA A 230 -9.76 -8.23 3.60
C ALA A 230 -10.66 -7.72 2.46
N THR A 231 -10.10 -7.58 1.25
CA THR A 231 -10.84 -7.18 0.06
C THR A 231 -10.38 -7.93 -1.18
N SER A 232 -11.29 -8.15 -2.12
CA SER A 232 -10.99 -8.65 -3.46
C SER A 232 -11.67 -7.76 -4.49
N LYS A 233 -10.88 -7.21 -5.41
CA LYS A 233 -11.33 -6.40 -6.55
C LYS A 233 -11.19 -7.24 -7.81
N PHE A 234 -12.27 -7.36 -8.59
CA PHE A 234 -12.28 -8.17 -9.78
C PHE A 234 -13.25 -7.66 -10.82
N ASP A 235 -12.88 -7.88 -12.08
CA ASP A 235 -13.68 -7.55 -13.24
C ASP A 235 -14.27 -8.83 -13.84
N VAL A 236 -15.51 -8.76 -14.31
CA VAL A 236 -16.17 -9.85 -15.05
C VAL A 236 -16.44 -9.37 -16.47
N HIS A 237 -15.75 -9.96 -17.44
CA HIS A 237 -16.01 -9.76 -18.86
C HIS A 237 -16.93 -10.87 -19.36
N ILE A 238 -18.01 -10.50 -20.04
CA ILE A 238 -19.03 -11.43 -20.52
C ILE A 238 -19.12 -11.31 -22.03
N THR A 239 -19.03 -12.45 -22.72
CA THR A 239 -19.11 -12.56 -24.17
C THR A 239 -20.30 -13.43 -24.55
N GLY A 240 -21.28 -12.81 -25.18
CA GLY A 240 -22.48 -13.46 -25.73
C GLY A 240 -22.47 -13.48 -27.25
N ARG A 241 -23.66 -13.62 -27.84
CA ARG A 241 -23.86 -13.63 -29.30
C ARG A 241 -24.90 -12.59 -29.69
N SER A 242 -24.54 -11.75 -30.65
CA SER A 242 -25.43 -10.75 -31.22
C SER A 242 -26.47 -11.39 -32.13
N ALA A 243 -27.70 -10.88 -32.07
CA ALA A 243 -28.78 -11.24 -32.99
C ALA A 243 -29.80 -10.10 -33.06
N HIS A 244 -30.59 -10.06 -34.14
CA HIS A 244 -31.70 -9.10 -34.23
C HIS A 244 -32.78 -9.49 -33.23
N ALA A 245 -33.14 -8.58 -32.33
CA ALA A 245 -34.03 -8.87 -31.20
C ALA A 245 -35.42 -9.41 -31.62
N ALA A 246 -35.89 -9.07 -32.83
CA ALA A 246 -37.15 -9.58 -33.38
C ALA A 246 -36.98 -10.65 -34.47
N GLY A 247 -35.87 -10.64 -35.20
CA GLY A 247 -35.76 -11.36 -36.48
C GLY A 247 -35.27 -12.80 -36.30
N ALA A 248 -34.38 -13.00 -35.33
CA ALA A 248 -33.85 -14.31 -34.97
C ALA A 248 -33.40 -14.32 -33.50
N PRO A 249 -34.30 -14.00 -32.54
CA PRO A 249 -33.91 -13.89 -31.13
C PRO A 249 -33.28 -15.16 -30.56
N GLN A 250 -33.68 -16.34 -31.06
CA GLN A 250 -33.16 -17.64 -30.63
C GLN A 250 -31.67 -17.88 -30.95
N GLU A 251 -31.08 -17.12 -31.86
CA GLU A 251 -29.66 -17.25 -32.22
C GLU A 251 -28.73 -16.48 -31.26
N GLY A 252 -29.30 -15.54 -30.50
CA GLY A 252 -28.57 -14.67 -29.59
C GLY A 252 -28.29 -15.31 -28.23
N ALA A 253 -27.24 -14.80 -27.57
CA ALA A 253 -26.95 -15.09 -26.17
C ALA A 253 -26.71 -13.74 -25.47
N ASN A 254 -27.65 -13.33 -24.61
CA ASN A 254 -27.75 -11.95 -24.16
C ASN A 254 -26.84 -11.66 -22.94
N ALA A 255 -25.67 -11.08 -23.21
CA ALA A 255 -24.69 -10.74 -22.17
C ALA A 255 -25.19 -9.65 -21.20
N LEU A 256 -26.09 -8.75 -21.63
CA LEU A 256 -26.67 -7.73 -20.75
C LEU A 256 -27.54 -8.37 -19.67
N LEU A 257 -28.40 -9.31 -20.06
CA LEU A 257 -29.27 -10.01 -19.09
C LEU A 257 -28.45 -10.88 -18.14
N ALA A 258 -27.43 -11.57 -18.66
CA ALA A 258 -26.48 -12.30 -17.82
C ALA A 258 -25.79 -11.38 -16.79
N ALA A 259 -25.26 -10.24 -17.22
CA ALA A 259 -24.62 -9.25 -16.34
C ALA A 259 -25.58 -8.72 -15.26
N ALA A 260 -26.82 -8.39 -15.64
CA ALA A 260 -27.83 -7.91 -14.70
C ALA A 260 -28.20 -8.97 -13.65
N GLN A 261 -28.38 -10.23 -14.07
CA GLN A 261 -28.68 -11.32 -13.16
C GLN A 261 -27.49 -11.66 -12.24
N MET A 262 -26.26 -11.63 -12.77
CA MET A 262 -25.05 -11.76 -11.94
C MET A 262 -25.01 -10.68 -10.86
N ALA A 263 -25.23 -9.41 -11.23
CA ALA A 263 -25.19 -8.30 -10.29
C ALA A 263 -26.23 -8.44 -9.16
N LEU A 264 -27.47 -8.79 -9.51
CA LEU A 264 -28.52 -9.02 -8.52
C LEU A 264 -28.20 -10.21 -7.61
N ASN A 265 -27.75 -11.33 -8.18
CA ASN A 265 -27.42 -12.53 -7.40
C ASN A 265 -26.23 -12.29 -6.47
N MET A 266 -25.21 -11.55 -6.91
CA MET A 266 -24.06 -11.17 -6.09
C MET A 266 -24.50 -10.38 -4.85
N HIS A 267 -25.38 -9.39 -5.02
CA HIS A 267 -25.96 -8.65 -3.88
C HIS A 267 -26.90 -9.50 -3.02
N GLY A 268 -27.46 -10.57 -3.58
CA GLY A 268 -28.26 -11.58 -2.87
C GLY A 268 -27.46 -12.59 -2.04
N ILE A 269 -26.12 -12.57 -2.08
CA ILE A 269 -25.28 -13.46 -1.26
C ILE A 269 -25.60 -13.22 0.22
N THR A 270 -25.94 -14.28 0.95
CA THR A 270 -26.20 -14.21 2.40
C THR A 270 -24.95 -13.74 3.15
N ARG A 271 -25.14 -12.84 4.11
CA ARG A 271 -24.06 -12.39 4.99
C ARG A 271 -23.59 -13.54 5.89
N HIS A 272 -22.31 -13.52 6.24
CA HIS A 272 -21.71 -14.58 7.05
C HIS A 272 -21.94 -14.34 8.56
N ALA A 273 -22.27 -15.39 9.32
CA ALA A 273 -22.60 -15.25 10.75
C ALA A 273 -21.39 -14.94 11.65
N LYS A 274 -20.17 -15.23 11.18
CA LYS A 274 -18.93 -15.01 11.95
C LYS A 274 -18.35 -13.60 11.85
N GLY A 275 -18.93 -12.72 11.02
CA GLY A 275 -18.44 -11.36 10.86
C GLY A 275 -19.03 -10.61 9.67
N VAL A 276 -18.77 -9.31 9.61
CA VAL A 276 -19.28 -8.44 8.55
C VAL A 276 -18.64 -8.80 7.21
N THR A 277 -19.49 -8.88 6.19
CA THR A 277 -19.12 -9.17 4.80
C THR A 277 -19.83 -8.19 3.88
N ARG A 278 -19.16 -7.74 2.82
CA ARG A 278 -19.71 -6.79 1.83
C ARG A 278 -19.45 -7.29 0.41
N ILE A 279 -20.32 -6.86 -0.50
CA ILE A 279 -20.19 -7.02 -1.95
C ILE A 279 -20.70 -5.73 -2.57
N ASN A 280 -19.97 -5.25 -3.57
CA ASN A 280 -20.41 -4.14 -4.40
C ASN A 280 -20.15 -4.48 -5.87
N VAL A 281 -21.14 -4.21 -6.71
CA VAL A 281 -20.99 -4.19 -8.17
C VAL A 281 -21.04 -2.72 -8.55
N GLY A 282 -19.86 -2.11 -8.62
CA GLY A 282 -19.73 -0.66 -8.74
C GLY A 282 -19.97 -0.15 -10.18
N VAL A 283 -19.74 -1.00 -11.17
CA VAL A 283 -19.93 -0.68 -12.59
C VAL A 283 -20.61 -1.84 -13.29
N LEU A 284 -21.61 -1.53 -14.11
CA LEU A 284 -22.19 -2.44 -15.10
C LEU A 284 -22.28 -1.72 -16.44
N ARG A 285 -21.74 -2.32 -17.51
CA ARG A 285 -21.84 -1.83 -18.89
C ARG A 285 -22.16 -3.00 -19.82
N ALA A 286 -23.15 -2.87 -20.70
CA ALA A 286 -23.50 -3.92 -21.65
C ALA A 286 -24.30 -3.39 -22.85
N GLY A 287 -24.12 -4.02 -24.01
CA GLY A 287 -24.83 -3.70 -25.24
C GLY A 287 -24.44 -2.37 -25.89
N GLU A 288 -24.91 -2.17 -27.11
CA GLU A 288 -24.60 -0.99 -27.95
C GLU A 288 -25.83 -0.44 -28.66
N GLY A 289 -26.75 -1.31 -29.11
CA GLY A 289 -27.93 -0.95 -29.90
C GLY A 289 -29.24 -1.40 -29.27
N ARG A 290 -30.30 -0.61 -29.43
CA ARG A 290 -31.62 -0.86 -28.83
C ARG A 290 -32.29 -2.14 -29.33
N ASN A 291 -32.11 -2.48 -30.61
CA ASN A 291 -32.75 -3.61 -31.29
C ASN A 291 -31.83 -4.83 -31.50
N VAL A 292 -30.69 -4.86 -30.80
CA VAL A 292 -29.66 -5.90 -30.92
C VAL A 292 -29.53 -6.62 -29.58
N ILE A 293 -29.54 -7.96 -29.61
CA ILE A 293 -29.21 -8.76 -28.43
C ILE A 293 -27.75 -8.50 -28.07
N ALA A 294 -27.49 -8.04 -26.84
CA ALA A 294 -26.17 -7.58 -26.43
C ALA A 294 -25.12 -8.71 -26.47
N PRO A 295 -24.07 -8.60 -27.28
CA PRO A 295 -22.98 -9.60 -27.34
C PRO A 295 -21.93 -9.40 -26.24
N ASN A 296 -22.00 -8.33 -25.48
CA ASN A 296 -20.95 -7.92 -24.54
C ASN A 296 -21.54 -7.41 -23.22
N GLY A 297 -20.87 -7.75 -22.13
CA GLY A 297 -21.15 -7.26 -20.78
C GLY A 297 -19.86 -7.11 -19.96
N TYR A 298 -19.87 -6.18 -19.01
CA TYR A 298 -18.77 -5.89 -18.11
C TYR A 298 -19.30 -5.52 -16.73
N LEU A 299 -18.71 -6.12 -15.69
CA LEU A 299 -18.91 -5.77 -14.29
C LEU A 299 -17.58 -5.43 -13.64
N ALA A 300 -17.53 -4.38 -12.82
CA ALA A 300 -16.43 -4.13 -11.88
C ALA A 300 -16.95 -4.36 -10.46
N CYS A 301 -16.34 -5.30 -9.75
CA CYS A 301 -16.83 -5.83 -8.49
C CYS A 301 -15.80 -5.73 -7.37
N GLU A 302 -16.28 -5.62 -6.13
CA GLU A 302 -15.47 -5.65 -4.92
C GLU A 302 -16.18 -6.49 -3.84
N THR A 303 -15.47 -7.42 -3.20
CA THR A 303 -15.91 -8.03 -1.94
C THR A 303 -15.08 -7.51 -0.78
N ARG A 304 -15.67 -7.49 0.43
CA ARG A 304 -14.92 -7.28 1.68
C ARG A 304 -15.35 -8.28 2.75
N GLY A 305 -14.43 -8.58 3.66
CA GLY A 305 -14.67 -9.34 4.88
C GLY A 305 -13.87 -8.78 6.04
N GLU A 306 -14.38 -8.92 7.27
CA GLU A 306 -13.63 -8.58 8.49
C GLU A 306 -12.33 -9.37 8.63
N ASP A 307 -12.28 -10.56 8.03
CA ASP A 307 -11.08 -11.35 7.90
C ASP A 307 -10.96 -11.95 6.48
N THR A 308 -9.80 -12.56 6.19
CA THR A 308 -9.51 -13.19 4.90
C THR A 308 -10.51 -14.30 4.54
N ASN A 309 -10.89 -15.16 5.49
CA ASN A 309 -11.81 -16.28 5.22
C ASN A 309 -13.22 -15.78 4.86
N LEU A 310 -13.66 -14.71 5.50
CA LEU A 310 -14.94 -14.05 5.23
C LEU A 310 -14.96 -13.41 3.84
N ASN A 311 -13.86 -12.75 3.45
CA ASN A 311 -13.74 -12.20 2.10
C ASN A 311 -13.65 -13.30 1.04
N GLU A 312 -12.89 -14.36 1.29
CA GLU A 312 -12.79 -15.52 0.38
C GLU A 312 -14.13 -16.23 0.20
N PHE A 313 -14.93 -16.35 1.27
CA PHE A 313 -16.30 -16.85 1.18
C PHE A 313 -17.13 -16.01 0.20
N MET A 314 -17.10 -14.69 0.35
CA MET A 314 -17.83 -13.77 -0.52
C MET A 314 -17.36 -13.85 -1.98
N TYR A 315 -16.05 -13.82 -2.20
CA TYR A 315 -15.45 -13.91 -3.52
C TYR A 315 -15.83 -15.23 -4.20
N LYS A 316 -15.66 -16.36 -3.52
CA LYS A 316 -16.02 -17.68 -4.05
C LYS A 316 -17.49 -17.76 -4.46
N LYS A 317 -18.40 -17.20 -3.65
CA LYS A 317 -19.82 -17.14 -4.01
C LYS A 317 -20.08 -16.29 -5.25
N CYS A 318 -19.36 -15.19 -5.44
CA CYS A 318 -19.44 -14.41 -6.66
C CYS A 318 -18.99 -15.23 -7.89
N ILE A 319 -17.91 -16.00 -7.77
CA ILE A 319 -17.42 -16.87 -8.86
C ILE A 319 -18.42 -17.99 -9.18
N ASP A 320 -19.01 -18.62 -8.17
CA ASP A 320 -20.06 -19.63 -8.35
C ASP A 320 -21.26 -19.03 -9.12
N ILE A 321 -21.66 -17.80 -8.80
CA ILE A 321 -22.74 -17.06 -9.49
C ILE A 321 -22.38 -16.74 -10.93
N VAL A 322 -21.16 -16.25 -11.19
CA VAL A 322 -20.70 -15.97 -12.56
C VAL A 322 -20.79 -17.23 -13.40
N LYS A 323 -20.27 -18.36 -12.90
CA LYS A 323 -20.33 -19.63 -13.61
C LYS A 323 -21.77 -20.07 -13.89
N GLY A 324 -22.63 -20.10 -12.87
CA GLY A 324 -24.00 -20.58 -13.00
C GLY A 324 -24.86 -19.68 -13.91
N VAL A 325 -24.71 -18.35 -13.83
CA VAL A 325 -25.45 -17.44 -14.71
C VAL A 325 -24.94 -17.51 -16.15
N SER A 326 -23.62 -17.67 -16.35
CA SER A 326 -23.07 -17.89 -17.69
C SER A 326 -23.67 -19.12 -18.37
N GLU A 327 -23.84 -20.22 -17.62
CA GLU A 327 -24.51 -21.44 -18.11
C GLU A 327 -25.99 -21.21 -18.46
N ILE A 328 -26.75 -20.48 -17.62
CA ILE A 328 -28.18 -20.17 -17.87
C ILE A 328 -28.37 -19.42 -19.20
N TYR A 329 -27.51 -18.45 -19.49
CA TYR A 329 -27.64 -17.58 -20.67
C TYR A 329 -26.84 -18.08 -21.88
N GLY A 330 -26.06 -19.15 -21.74
CA GLY A 330 -25.18 -19.66 -22.80
C GLY A 330 -24.13 -18.63 -23.24
N VAL A 331 -23.58 -17.86 -22.28
CA VAL A 331 -22.53 -16.87 -22.51
C VAL A 331 -21.19 -17.36 -21.97
N GLU A 332 -20.10 -16.85 -22.52
CA GLU A 332 -18.76 -17.03 -21.94
C GLU A 332 -18.47 -15.91 -20.94
N SER A 333 -17.70 -16.23 -19.89
CA SER A 333 -17.28 -15.24 -18.90
C SER A 333 -15.82 -15.41 -18.51
N LYS A 334 -15.09 -14.30 -18.39
CA LYS A 334 -13.72 -14.23 -17.90
C LYS A 334 -13.68 -13.32 -16.67
N VAL A 335 -13.22 -13.86 -15.54
CA VAL A 335 -12.98 -13.09 -14.33
C VAL A 335 -11.50 -12.70 -14.27
N VAL A 336 -11.22 -11.43 -13.96
CA VAL A 336 -9.87 -10.88 -13.88
C VAL A 336 -9.70 -10.20 -12.52
N MET A 337 -8.74 -10.65 -11.72
CA MET A 337 -8.39 -9.96 -10.49
C MET A 337 -7.73 -8.62 -10.80
N THR A 338 -8.16 -7.56 -10.13
CA THR A 338 -7.67 -6.18 -10.32
C THR A 338 -7.04 -5.59 -9.07
N GLY A 339 -7.19 -6.26 -7.92
CA GLY A 339 -6.53 -5.94 -6.66
C GLY A 339 -7.09 -6.77 -5.51
N GLY A 340 -6.46 -6.69 -4.35
CA GLY A 340 -6.96 -7.33 -3.14
C GLY A 340 -5.88 -7.48 -2.09
N THR A 341 -6.31 -7.55 -0.84
CA THR A 341 -5.42 -7.84 0.29
C THR A 341 -6.08 -8.79 1.28
N SER A 342 -5.24 -9.50 2.02
CA SER A 342 -5.62 -10.29 3.18
C SER A 342 -6.00 -9.37 4.33
N GLY A 343 -6.77 -9.90 5.29
CA GLY A 343 -6.93 -9.27 6.59
C GLY A 343 -5.82 -9.71 7.55
N ALA A 344 -5.49 -8.85 8.52
CA ALA A 344 -4.50 -9.15 9.54
C ALA A 344 -4.78 -8.40 10.85
N ASP A 345 -4.24 -8.95 11.92
CA ASP A 345 -4.13 -8.34 13.24
C ASP A 345 -2.66 -8.20 13.60
N SER A 346 -2.31 -7.13 14.34
CA SER A 346 -0.95 -6.93 14.82
C SER A 346 -0.57 -8.00 15.84
N ASP A 347 0.65 -8.52 15.72
CA ASP A 347 1.22 -9.43 16.70
C ASP A 347 1.40 -8.72 18.05
N LYS A 348 0.98 -9.39 19.14
CA LYS A 348 0.99 -8.82 20.49
C LYS A 348 2.37 -8.39 20.95
N GLU A 349 3.43 -9.08 20.55
CA GLU A 349 4.79 -8.71 20.92
C GLU A 349 5.24 -7.45 20.18
N VAL A 350 4.90 -7.31 18.90
CA VAL A 350 5.22 -6.10 18.14
C VAL A 350 4.44 -4.90 18.67
N THR A 351 3.16 -5.09 18.99
CA THR A 351 2.35 -4.07 19.68
C THR A 351 2.97 -3.66 21.01
N GLU A 352 3.46 -4.61 21.81
CA GLU A 352 4.15 -4.30 23.06
C GLU A 352 5.45 -3.52 22.83
N ILE A 353 6.22 -3.88 21.79
CA ILE A 353 7.44 -3.13 21.42
C ILE A 353 7.11 -1.67 21.10
N PHE A 354 6.05 -1.43 20.31
CA PHE A 354 5.60 -0.08 20.00
C PHE A 354 5.06 0.66 21.23
N TYR A 355 4.33 -0.02 22.09
CA TYR A 355 3.81 0.55 23.34
C TYR A 355 4.92 1.00 24.29
N GLU A 356 5.92 0.14 24.50
CA GLU A 356 7.07 0.48 25.34
C GLU A 356 7.94 1.57 24.72
N ALA A 357 8.09 1.58 23.39
CA ALA A 357 8.75 2.67 22.68
C ALA A 357 8.00 4.00 22.87
N ALA A 358 6.66 3.98 22.79
CA ALA A 358 5.80 5.14 22.98
C ALA A 358 5.93 5.71 24.39
N LYS A 359 5.87 4.85 25.42
CA LYS A 359 6.05 5.23 26.83
C LYS A 359 7.40 5.88 27.14
N GLN A 360 8.42 5.62 26.34
CA GLN A 360 9.76 6.18 26.52
C GLN A 360 10.01 7.41 25.64
N SER A 361 9.16 7.64 24.64
CA SER A 361 9.34 8.72 23.67
C SER A 361 8.96 10.07 24.29
N PRO A 362 9.85 11.09 24.26
CA PRO A 362 9.48 12.44 24.66
C PRO A 362 8.63 13.17 23.62
N PHE A 363 8.31 12.54 22.49
CA PHE A 363 7.50 13.10 21.40
C PHE A 363 6.08 12.54 21.36
N ILE A 364 5.75 11.63 22.30
CA ILE A 364 4.43 11.04 22.48
C ILE A 364 3.90 11.44 23.84
N ASP A 365 2.64 11.85 23.88
CA ASP A 365 1.95 12.19 25.11
C ASP A 365 1.35 10.93 25.72
N ASP A 366 1.64 10.68 27.00
CA ASP A 366 1.24 9.45 27.71
C ASP A 366 -0.27 9.17 27.68
N ASP A 367 -1.09 10.22 27.69
CA ASP A 367 -2.56 10.16 27.66
C ASP A 367 -3.13 9.93 26.25
N LYS A 368 -2.29 10.01 25.21
CA LYS A 368 -2.66 9.78 23.80
C LYS A 368 -2.13 8.47 23.23
N ILE A 369 -1.60 7.59 24.08
CA ILE A 369 -1.16 6.25 23.68
C ILE A 369 -2.37 5.31 23.68
N VAL A 370 -2.74 4.84 22.50
CA VAL A 370 -3.74 3.78 22.31
C VAL A 370 -2.99 2.49 22.03
N LYS A 371 -3.13 1.50 22.92
CA LYS A 371 -2.38 0.25 22.79
C LYS A 371 -2.82 -0.57 21.58
N GLU A 372 -4.13 -0.79 21.44
CA GLU A 372 -4.73 -1.56 20.35
C GLU A 372 -6.02 -0.92 19.87
N LEU A 373 -6.30 -1.07 18.58
CA LEU A 373 -7.50 -0.52 17.94
C LEU A 373 -7.93 -1.33 16.71
N ASP A 374 -9.25 -1.47 16.52
CA ASP A 374 -9.84 -2.06 15.31
C ASP A 374 -9.97 -0.99 14.21
N PHE A 375 -9.23 -1.13 13.11
CA PHE A 375 -9.14 -0.08 12.08
C PHE A 375 -10.42 0.06 11.24
N GLY A 376 -10.98 -1.07 10.80
CA GLY A 376 -12.14 -1.07 9.91
C GLY A 376 -11.87 -0.54 8.50
N ALA A 377 -10.61 -0.45 8.08
CA ALA A 377 -10.18 -0.08 6.73
C ALA A 377 -9.24 -1.13 6.12
N CYS A 378 -8.92 -0.99 4.84
CA CYS A 378 -8.01 -1.89 4.11
C CYS A 378 -6.64 -1.24 3.96
N GLU A 379 -5.58 -2.04 4.07
CA GLU A 379 -4.18 -1.66 3.82
C GLU A 379 -3.47 -2.95 3.41
N ASP A 380 -2.65 -2.93 2.36
CA ASP A 380 -2.05 -4.16 1.83
C ASP A 380 -0.82 -4.66 2.59
N PHE A 381 -0.29 -3.88 3.54
CA PHE A 381 0.64 -4.38 4.56
C PHE A 381 0.06 -5.57 5.34
N ALA A 382 -1.27 -5.66 5.48
CA ALA A 382 -1.94 -6.82 6.06
C ALA A 382 -1.61 -8.13 5.32
N HIS A 383 -1.34 -8.08 4.02
CA HIS A 383 -0.87 -9.23 3.25
C HIS A 383 0.52 -9.69 3.72
N PHE A 384 1.47 -8.75 3.90
CA PHE A 384 2.80 -9.07 4.45
C PHE A 384 2.72 -9.60 5.88
N MET A 385 1.92 -8.97 6.74
CA MET A 385 1.70 -9.42 8.12
C MET A 385 1.23 -10.87 8.14
N ARG A 386 0.20 -11.18 7.34
CA ARG A 386 -0.37 -12.52 7.28
C ARG A 386 0.65 -13.54 6.78
N ALA A 387 1.34 -13.23 5.67
CA ALA A 387 2.32 -14.14 5.07
C ALA A 387 3.48 -14.48 6.02
N LEU A 388 3.94 -13.52 6.84
CA LEU A 388 4.97 -13.74 7.86
C LEU A 388 4.45 -14.51 9.07
N GLN A 389 3.29 -14.12 9.58
CA GLN A 389 2.69 -14.74 10.77
C GLN A 389 2.31 -16.20 10.53
N ASP A 390 1.85 -16.55 9.33
CA ASP A 390 1.59 -17.95 8.94
C ASP A 390 2.87 -18.81 8.93
N ARG A 391 4.06 -18.19 8.91
CA ARG A 391 5.38 -18.85 8.99
C ARG A 391 6.01 -18.76 10.39
N GLY A 392 5.29 -18.20 11.38
CA GLY A 392 5.75 -18.05 12.76
C GLY A 392 6.62 -16.81 13.03
N ALA A 393 6.75 -15.89 12.08
CA ALA A 393 7.36 -14.57 12.28
C ALA A 393 6.33 -13.58 12.85
N LYS A 394 6.79 -12.39 13.26
CA LYS A 394 5.95 -11.40 13.94
C LYS A 394 5.85 -10.12 13.13
N SER A 395 4.66 -9.55 13.06
CA SER A 395 4.45 -8.29 12.35
C SER A 395 3.45 -7.41 13.07
N GLY A 396 3.59 -6.10 12.96
CA GLY A 396 2.69 -5.14 13.61
C GLY A 396 2.62 -3.81 12.86
N TYR A 397 1.47 -3.16 12.99
CA TYR A 397 1.17 -1.92 12.29
C TYR A 397 0.71 -0.83 13.27
N MET A 398 1.46 0.27 13.32
CA MET A 398 1.16 1.41 14.18
C MET A 398 0.56 2.59 13.40
N MET A 399 -0.12 3.51 14.08
CA MET A 399 -0.52 4.79 13.50
C MET A 399 0.09 5.94 14.29
N ILE A 400 0.83 6.81 13.62
CA ILE A 400 1.53 7.95 14.21
C ILE A 400 0.61 9.17 14.13
N GLY A 401 0.32 9.77 15.29
CA GLY A 401 -0.63 10.86 15.40
C GLY A 401 -0.17 12.15 14.76
N THR A 402 -1.06 12.80 14.02
CA THR A 402 -0.82 14.12 13.44
C THR A 402 -2.11 14.90 13.30
N ASN A 403 -2.01 16.23 13.43
CA ASN A 403 -3.10 17.11 13.01
C ASN A 403 -3.17 17.14 11.47
N LEU A 404 -4.34 16.85 10.90
CA LEU A 404 -4.57 16.92 9.45
C LEU A 404 -5.26 18.24 9.06
N LYS A 405 -4.93 18.76 7.87
CA LYS A 405 -5.64 19.90 7.26
C LYS A 405 -6.92 19.48 6.55
N ALA A 406 -6.92 18.28 5.98
CA ALA A 406 -8.10 17.58 5.48
C ALA A 406 -7.85 16.07 5.60
N GLY A 407 -8.93 15.28 5.55
CA GLY A 407 -8.81 13.83 5.59
C GLY A 407 -8.02 13.26 4.40
N HIS A 408 -7.55 12.03 4.54
CA HIS A 408 -6.86 11.29 3.48
C HIS A 408 -7.66 11.31 2.18
N HIS A 409 -6.94 11.38 1.05
CA HIS A 409 -7.44 11.42 -0.32
C HIS A 409 -8.23 12.69 -0.68
N ASN A 410 -8.15 13.72 0.17
CA ASN A 410 -8.70 15.04 -0.12
C ASN A 410 -7.67 15.91 -0.85
N SER A 411 -8.11 16.77 -1.77
CA SER A 411 -7.23 17.70 -2.51
C SER A 411 -6.52 18.74 -1.62
N LYS A 412 -7.01 18.94 -0.39
CA LYS A 412 -6.41 19.81 0.63
C LYS A 412 -5.70 19.02 1.73
N PHE A 413 -5.46 17.72 1.53
CA PHE A 413 -4.72 16.91 2.50
C PHE A 413 -3.35 17.52 2.74
N ASP A 414 -3.01 17.63 4.01
CA ASP A 414 -1.68 17.98 4.49
C ASP A 414 -1.61 17.64 5.98
N PHE A 415 -0.41 17.37 6.49
CA PHE A 415 -0.19 16.95 7.86
C PHE A 415 0.95 17.71 8.54
N ASP A 416 0.90 17.79 9.86
CA ASP A 416 1.93 18.44 10.67
C ASP A 416 3.24 17.63 10.63
N GLU A 417 4.32 18.28 10.18
CA GLU A 417 5.62 17.62 9.96
C GLU A 417 6.31 17.20 11.26
N GLU A 418 5.86 17.68 12.42
CA GLU A 418 6.38 17.23 13.73
C GLU A 418 6.20 15.73 13.96
N CYS A 419 5.17 15.11 13.35
CA CYS A 419 4.91 13.68 13.51
C CYS A 419 6.05 12.79 12.94
N LEU A 420 6.85 13.31 12.00
CA LEU A 420 7.98 12.57 11.40
C LEU A 420 9.04 12.21 12.45
N VAL A 421 9.33 13.12 13.38
CA VAL A 421 10.28 12.88 14.48
C VAL A 421 9.74 11.84 15.44
N ALA A 422 8.45 11.91 15.79
CA ALA A 422 7.80 10.93 16.64
C ALA A 422 7.86 9.53 16.01
N GLY A 423 7.49 9.40 14.74
CA GLY A 423 7.52 8.12 14.02
C GLY A 423 8.92 7.48 13.97
N VAL A 424 9.95 8.26 13.60
CA VAL A 424 11.33 7.75 13.55
C VAL A 424 11.87 7.41 14.94
N ASP A 425 11.55 8.18 15.97
CA ASP A 425 11.95 7.85 17.35
C ASP A 425 11.37 6.50 17.78
N ILE A 426 10.08 6.23 17.50
CA ILE A 426 9.44 4.95 17.82
C ILE A 426 10.07 3.79 17.05
N TYR A 427 10.24 3.93 15.73
CA TYR A 427 10.91 2.88 14.94
C TYR A 427 12.35 2.62 15.40
N LEU A 428 13.10 3.68 15.74
CA LEU A 428 14.47 3.53 16.20
C LEU A 428 14.54 2.85 17.58
N ARG A 429 13.63 3.19 18.51
CA ARG A 429 13.49 2.47 19.80
C ARG A 429 13.18 0.99 19.58
N ALA A 430 12.27 0.68 18.66
CA ALA A 430 11.95 -0.69 18.29
C ALA A 430 13.18 -1.42 17.70
N ALA A 431 13.95 -0.76 16.84
CA ALA A 431 15.21 -1.31 16.32
C ALA A 431 16.22 -1.60 17.45
N TYR A 432 16.42 -0.69 18.40
CA TYR A 432 17.29 -0.92 19.56
C TYR A 432 16.77 -2.05 20.46
N LYS A 433 15.44 -2.17 20.63
CA LYS A 433 14.84 -3.25 21.41
C LYS A 433 15.08 -4.62 20.78
N LEU A 434 14.93 -4.73 19.47
CA LEU A 434 15.04 -5.98 18.72
C LEU A 434 16.48 -6.38 18.41
N ASN A 435 17.31 -5.41 18.06
CA ASN A 435 18.64 -5.62 17.49
C ASN A 435 19.76 -4.98 18.30
N GLY A 436 19.48 -4.18 19.33
CA GLY A 436 20.53 -3.51 20.10
C GLY A 436 21.51 -4.48 20.77
N VAL A 437 22.78 -4.08 20.84
CA VAL A 437 23.80 -4.81 21.61
C VAL A 437 23.38 -4.78 23.09
N LYS A 438 23.17 -5.96 23.67
CA LYS A 438 22.94 -6.09 25.11
C LYS A 438 24.23 -5.66 25.82
N LYS A 439 24.17 -4.56 26.57
CA LYS A 439 25.25 -4.13 27.44
C LYS A 439 25.28 -4.93 28.73
#